data_AF-A0A2S6WPT7-F1
#
_entry.id   AF-A0A2S6WPT7-F1
#
_cell.length_a   1.000
_cell.length_b   1.000
_cell.length_c   1.000
_cell.angle_alpha   90.00
_cell.angle_beta   90.00
_cell.angle_gamma   90.00
#
_symmetry.space_group_name_H-M   'P 1'
#
loop_
_entity.id
_entity.type
_entity.pdbx_description
1 polymer ?
#
loop_
_entity_poly.entity_id
_entity_poly.type
_entity_poly.pdbx_seq_one_letter_code
_entity_poly.pdbx_strand_id
1 'polypeptide(L)'
;MNRTTLSLIAGTTALAAVTGFAALSAPDDAPGPGTAKAAAQLPVERTSLLCPAPSTSDLAETSYTSFTPVTKGAGSGGKAELRAATEESADASPDDKGTGKGTEKGTDQGKGDGKSGQDKPAEPVLTPKEPGKPVTGDSSGGEAPALVGTADGRFAPGWTVQETTEVAAGTGRGLQGVNCTAPDTDFWFPGAGTQADRTDYVHLTNPDDSAAVVDIELYGKDGALKSAVGEGITVQPHSSEPVLLSTLTDERRSDLTVHVNVRSGRVGAAVQALDDKLGGDWLPASTDPSGSLVLPGIPKDATSVSLVAFTPGDSDADLKVRLASPSGLITPAGHETVHVKGGMTTAADLGDVTRGEAGSLVLTPTDRSVPVVAALRVVRGKGDKQETAFIPATRPVGTRATSADNSGKGSTLSLTAPGAAATVKVTASAGSEGGTPVSKTYTIKAGTTQDIEPPVPGGLKGTYALTVEPVSGGPVYGARTLAANEGGVPAFTVQTLPDDRGTVAVPEAEEDLSVLQK
;
A
#
# COMPACT_ATOMS: atom_id res chain seq x y z
N MET A 1 -60.84 -60.11 15.76
CA MET A 1 -59.90 -59.07 15.27
C MET A 1 -59.93 -57.91 16.25
N ASN A 2 -58.98 -57.82 17.19
CA ASN A 2 -58.84 -56.70 18.17
C ASN A 2 -57.42 -56.66 18.79
N ARG A 3 -56.39 -57.10 18.04
CA ARG A 3 -55.00 -57.18 18.54
C ARG A 3 -54.02 -56.24 17.83
N THR A 4 -54.44 -55.52 16.80
CA THR A 4 -53.58 -54.63 16.02
C THR A 4 -53.70 -53.15 16.39
N THR A 5 -54.76 -52.73 17.08
CA THR A 5 -54.97 -51.33 17.50
C THR A 5 -54.28 -50.97 18.83
N LEU A 6 -53.96 -51.96 19.67
CA LEU A 6 -53.28 -51.74 20.96
C LEU A 6 -51.76 -51.49 20.82
N SER A 7 -51.10 -52.10 19.84
CA SER A 7 -49.67 -51.88 19.59
C SER A 7 -49.36 -50.51 18.96
N LEU A 8 -50.30 -49.93 18.20
CA LEU A 8 -50.11 -48.60 17.61
C LEU A 8 -50.26 -47.47 18.64
N ILE A 9 -51.14 -47.65 19.62
CA ILE A 9 -51.36 -46.67 20.71
C ILE A 9 -50.24 -46.70 21.74
N ALA A 10 -49.66 -47.89 22.02
CA ALA A 10 -48.49 -48.02 22.88
C ALA A 10 -47.22 -47.43 22.26
N GLY A 11 -47.07 -47.52 20.93
CA GLY A 11 -45.96 -46.90 20.19
C GLY A 11 -46.02 -45.37 20.15
N THR A 12 -47.22 -44.78 20.02
CA THR A 12 -47.39 -43.31 19.98
C THR A 12 -47.28 -42.65 21.35
N THR A 13 -47.66 -43.34 22.43
CA THR A 13 -47.47 -42.82 23.80
C THR A 13 -46.01 -42.90 24.28
N ALA A 14 -45.26 -43.92 23.86
CA ALA A 14 -43.81 -43.99 24.13
C ALA A 14 -43.04 -42.90 23.37
N LEU A 15 -43.40 -42.59 22.12
CA LEU A 15 -42.74 -41.55 21.33
C LEU A 15 -43.06 -40.13 21.83
N ALA A 16 -44.26 -39.89 22.37
CA ALA A 16 -44.63 -38.62 23.00
C ALA A 16 -43.98 -38.40 24.38
N ALA A 17 -43.74 -39.47 25.15
CA ALA A 17 -43.02 -39.38 26.42
C ALA A 17 -41.50 -39.16 26.22
N VAL A 18 -40.90 -39.75 25.17
CA VAL A 18 -39.48 -39.57 24.85
C VAL A 18 -39.21 -38.19 24.21
N THR A 19 -40.13 -37.64 23.40
CA THR A 19 -40.02 -36.26 22.92
C THR A 19 -40.33 -35.22 24.01
N GLY A 20 -41.20 -35.55 24.98
CA GLY A 20 -41.48 -34.71 26.14
C GLY A 20 -40.32 -34.62 27.15
N PHE A 21 -39.62 -35.72 27.42
CA PHE A 21 -38.49 -35.74 28.37
C PHE A 21 -37.19 -35.18 27.77
N ALA A 22 -37.00 -35.30 26.44
CA ALA A 22 -35.90 -34.66 25.72
C ALA A 22 -36.06 -33.13 25.60
N ALA A 23 -37.29 -32.62 25.64
CA ALA A 23 -37.57 -31.18 25.66
C ALA A 23 -37.44 -30.53 27.06
N LEU A 24 -37.35 -31.34 28.13
CA LEU A 24 -37.26 -30.88 29.53
C LEU A 24 -35.90 -31.15 30.19
N SER A 25 -34.97 -31.77 29.47
CA SER A 25 -33.61 -32.09 29.98
C SER A 25 -32.50 -31.74 28.99
N ALA A 26 -32.77 -30.90 27.99
CA ALA A 26 -31.71 -30.28 27.22
C ALA A 26 -30.98 -29.27 28.15
N PRO A 27 -29.64 -29.26 28.17
CA PRO A 27 -28.91 -28.17 28.83
C PRO A 27 -29.40 -26.85 28.23
N ASP A 28 -29.76 -25.89 29.07
CA ASP A 28 -30.17 -24.53 28.71
C ASP A 28 -29.01 -23.69 28.12
N ASP A 29 -28.27 -24.26 27.16
CA ASP A 29 -27.27 -23.55 26.36
C ASP A 29 -27.72 -23.54 24.89
N ALA A 30 -28.96 -23.12 24.66
CA ALA A 30 -29.26 -22.46 23.41
C ALA A 30 -28.51 -21.11 23.48
N PRO A 31 -27.58 -20.80 22.55
CA PRO A 31 -27.14 -19.43 22.40
C PRO A 31 -28.43 -18.65 22.13
N GLY A 32 -28.77 -17.71 23.01
CA GLY A 32 -29.87 -16.79 22.75
C GLY A 32 -29.64 -16.08 21.40
N PRO A 33 -30.56 -15.23 20.96
CA PRO A 33 -30.25 -14.27 19.90
C PRO A 33 -29.25 -13.26 20.48
N GLY A 34 -28.02 -13.70 20.73
CA GLY A 34 -26.86 -12.85 20.88
C GLY A 34 -26.69 -12.22 19.52
N THR A 35 -27.34 -11.07 19.33
CA THR A 35 -26.89 -10.10 18.35
C THR A 35 -25.41 -9.95 18.60
N ALA A 36 -24.56 -10.51 17.74
CA ALA A 36 -23.12 -10.33 17.83
C ALA A 36 -22.92 -8.81 17.85
N LYS A 37 -22.59 -8.28 19.03
CA LYS A 37 -22.44 -6.84 19.21
C LYS A 37 -21.29 -6.43 18.31
N ALA A 38 -21.49 -5.37 17.53
CA ALA A 38 -20.44 -4.88 16.64
C ALA A 38 -19.19 -4.60 17.49
N ALA A 39 -18.06 -5.19 17.08
CA ALA A 39 -16.78 -5.04 17.76
C ALA A 39 -16.46 -3.55 17.97
N ALA A 40 -15.94 -3.22 19.15
CA ALA A 40 -15.56 -1.85 19.44
C ALA A 40 -14.38 -1.45 18.54
N GLN A 41 -14.46 -0.29 17.90
CA GLN A 41 -13.33 0.30 17.17
C GLN A 41 -12.46 1.06 18.16
N LEU A 42 -11.25 0.58 18.40
CA LEU A 42 -10.28 1.22 19.29
C LEU A 42 -9.11 1.79 18.48
N PRO A 43 -8.51 2.92 18.90
CA PRO A 43 -7.32 3.46 18.27
C PRO A 43 -6.16 2.47 18.31
N VAL A 44 -5.38 2.42 17.24
CA VAL A 44 -4.17 1.58 17.18
C VAL A 44 -3.09 2.13 18.12
N GLU A 45 -2.53 1.28 18.97
CA GLU A 45 -1.51 1.67 19.96
C GLU A 45 -0.07 1.65 19.42
N ARG A 46 0.18 0.92 18.31
CA ARG A 46 1.51 0.84 17.68
C ARG A 46 1.41 0.66 16.18
N THR A 47 2.22 1.41 15.44
CA THR A 47 2.31 1.37 13.98
C THR A 47 3.78 1.30 13.58
N SER A 48 4.08 0.54 12.54
CA SER A 48 5.40 0.56 11.87
C SER A 48 5.18 0.78 10.39
N LEU A 49 6.02 1.62 9.79
CA LEU A 49 6.00 1.98 8.37
C LEU A 49 7.40 1.91 7.79
N LEU A 50 7.49 1.53 6.53
CA LEU A 50 8.76 1.29 5.83
C LEU A 50 8.79 2.09 4.54
N CYS A 51 9.78 2.97 4.45
CA CYS A 51 10.06 3.75 3.26
C CYS A 51 11.19 3.06 2.51
N PRO A 52 11.05 2.78 1.21
CA PRO A 52 12.13 2.18 0.42
C PRO A 52 13.32 3.14 0.30
N ALA A 53 14.45 2.66 -0.24
CA ALA A 53 15.52 3.57 -0.62
C ALA A 53 15.03 4.43 -1.80
N PRO A 54 15.14 5.76 -1.73
CA PRO A 54 14.35 6.64 -2.59
C PRO A 54 14.80 6.65 -4.05
N SER A 55 16.10 6.52 -4.30
CA SER A 55 16.65 6.53 -5.66
C SER A 55 18.08 5.99 -5.67
N THR A 56 18.52 5.53 -6.85
CA THR A 56 19.92 5.25 -7.14
C THR A 56 20.63 6.44 -7.82
N SER A 57 19.92 7.55 -8.04
CA SER A 57 20.44 8.74 -8.71
C SER A 57 21.03 9.75 -7.73
N ASP A 58 22.25 10.22 -8.01
CA ASP A 58 22.87 11.34 -7.29
C ASP A 58 22.13 12.67 -7.47
N LEU A 59 21.22 12.75 -8.44
CA LEU A 59 20.40 13.93 -8.73
C LEU A 59 19.01 13.88 -8.06
N ALA A 60 18.77 12.88 -7.20
CA ALA A 60 17.52 12.72 -6.50
C ALA A 60 17.42 13.69 -5.31
N GLU A 61 16.38 14.51 -5.29
CA GLU A 61 15.98 15.32 -4.14
C GLU A 61 14.76 14.67 -3.47
N THR A 62 14.93 14.19 -2.25
CA THR A 62 13.88 13.44 -1.53
C THR A 62 13.50 14.12 -0.24
N SER A 63 12.18 14.29 -0.08
CA SER A 63 11.53 14.78 1.12
C SER A 63 10.61 13.73 1.72
N TYR A 64 10.54 13.72 3.04
CA TYR A 64 9.67 12.87 3.84
C TYR A 64 8.74 13.76 4.65
N THR A 65 7.43 13.48 4.62
CA THR A 65 6.43 14.16 5.44
C THR A 65 5.70 13.16 6.30
N SER A 66 5.79 13.33 7.62
CA SER A 66 5.11 12.52 8.62
C SER A 66 3.89 13.28 9.17
N PHE A 67 2.76 12.59 9.29
CA PHE A 67 1.55 13.12 9.92
C PHE A 67 0.79 12.04 10.69
N THR A 68 0.25 12.41 11.86
CA THR A 68 -0.71 11.59 12.61
C THR A 68 -1.99 12.41 12.83
N PRO A 69 -3.17 11.97 12.38
CA PRO A 69 -4.42 12.62 12.72
C PRO A 69 -4.70 12.57 14.23
N VAL A 70 -5.24 13.67 14.80
CA VAL A 70 -5.67 13.68 16.20
C VAL A 70 -6.84 12.71 16.37
N THR A 71 -6.63 11.64 17.14
CA THR A 71 -7.59 10.54 17.29
C THR A 71 -8.16 10.51 18.70
N LYS A 72 -9.49 10.56 18.81
CA LYS A 72 -10.19 10.51 20.10
C LYS A 72 -10.01 9.13 20.73
N GLY A 73 -9.67 9.11 22.02
CA GLY A 73 -9.49 7.86 22.78
C GLY A 73 -8.12 7.21 22.61
N ALA A 74 -7.21 7.83 21.83
CA ALA A 74 -5.82 7.39 21.79
C ALA A 74 -5.17 7.59 23.18
N GLY A 75 -4.24 6.71 23.55
CA GLY A 75 -3.51 6.78 24.81
C GLY A 75 -2.76 8.11 25.01
N SER A 76 -2.31 8.37 26.23
CA SER A 76 -1.47 9.53 26.53
C SER A 76 0.02 9.20 26.36
N GLY A 77 0.79 10.13 25.78
CA GLY A 77 2.23 9.94 25.59
C GLY A 77 2.56 9.13 24.32
N GLY A 78 3.78 8.60 24.28
CA GLY A 78 4.35 7.88 23.15
C GLY A 78 5.23 8.73 22.25
N LYS A 79 5.80 8.12 21.20
CA LYS A 79 6.65 8.79 20.21
C LYS A 79 6.39 8.27 18.80
N ALA A 80 6.83 9.04 17.82
CA ALA A 80 7.04 8.56 16.46
C ALA A 80 8.44 8.95 16.00
N GLU A 81 9.08 8.09 15.24
CA GLU A 81 10.40 8.35 14.66
C GLU A 81 10.58 7.57 13.35
N LEU A 82 11.34 8.17 12.44
CA LEU A 82 11.78 7.56 11.19
C LEU A 82 13.30 7.55 11.18
N ARG A 83 13.91 6.38 11.00
CA ARG A 83 15.36 6.16 11.10
C ARG A 83 15.87 5.44 9.85
N ALA A 84 17.14 5.63 9.52
CA ALA A 84 17.79 4.85 8.48
C ALA A 84 17.78 3.35 8.80
N ALA A 85 17.46 2.53 7.81
CA ALA A 85 17.82 1.12 7.79
C ALA A 85 19.35 1.01 7.81
N THR A 86 19.90 0.17 8.66
CA THR A 86 21.35 -0.06 8.77
C THR A 86 21.79 -1.06 7.72
N GLU A 87 22.75 -0.67 6.87
CA GLU A 87 23.50 -1.61 6.03
C GLU A 87 24.51 -2.36 6.89
N GLU A 88 24.09 -3.40 7.62
CA GLU A 88 25.04 -4.32 8.22
C GLU A 88 25.49 -5.29 7.11
N SER A 89 26.57 -4.92 6.40
CA SER A 89 27.19 -5.76 5.38
C SER A 89 27.51 -7.13 5.98
N ALA A 90 26.90 -8.18 5.44
CA ALA A 90 27.14 -9.57 5.79
C ALA A 90 28.50 -10.04 5.25
N ASP A 91 29.61 -9.47 5.72
CA ASP A 91 30.97 -9.96 5.43
C ASP A 91 31.87 -9.78 6.66
N ALA A 92 31.49 -10.46 7.75
CA ALA A 92 32.41 -10.76 8.83
C ALA A 92 32.36 -12.25 9.15
N SER A 93 32.90 -13.07 8.24
CA SER A 93 33.38 -14.40 8.65
C SER A 93 34.64 -14.23 9.52
N PRO A 94 34.68 -14.80 10.73
CA PRO A 94 35.87 -14.79 11.55
C PRO A 94 36.80 -15.90 11.08
N ASP A 95 38.01 -15.55 10.64
CA ASP A 95 39.26 -16.33 10.69
C ASP A 95 40.14 -16.08 9.47
N ASP A 96 41.26 -15.37 9.63
CA ASP A 96 42.57 -15.98 9.32
C ASP A 96 43.71 -15.25 10.05
N LYS A 97 44.50 -16.02 10.81
CA LYS A 97 45.72 -15.59 11.48
C LYS A 97 46.89 -15.74 10.49
N GLY A 98 47.23 -14.66 9.79
CA GLY A 98 48.42 -14.60 8.93
C GLY A 98 49.53 -13.73 9.51
N THR A 99 50.47 -14.33 10.25
CA THR A 99 51.72 -13.69 10.70
C THR A 99 52.65 -13.35 9.53
N GLY A 100 53.09 -12.09 9.41
CA GLY A 100 54.12 -11.68 8.47
C GLY A 100 54.80 -10.37 8.86
N LYS A 101 55.95 -10.46 9.55
CA LYS A 101 56.86 -9.34 9.86
C LYS A 101 57.55 -8.85 8.59
N GLY A 102 57.58 -7.53 8.39
CA GLY A 102 58.44 -6.85 7.43
C GLY A 102 58.47 -5.34 7.68
N THR A 103 59.38 -4.91 8.54
CA THR A 103 59.68 -3.52 8.93
C THR A 103 60.27 -2.69 7.79
N GLU A 104 59.80 -1.46 7.61
CA GLU A 104 60.69 -0.31 7.40
C GLU A 104 60.05 1.01 7.90
N LYS A 105 60.86 1.80 8.61
CA LYS A 105 60.50 2.98 9.38
C LYS A 105 60.44 4.24 8.50
N GLY A 106 59.38 5.03 8.68
CA GLY A 106 59.35 6.46 8.37
C GLY A 106 58.49 7.16 9.41
N THR A 107 59.15 7.86 10.33
CA THR A 107 58.58 8.57 11.47
C THR A 107 57.91 9.88 11.04
N ASP A 108 56.63 10.07 11.36
CA ASP A 108 56.16 11.35 11.90
C ASP A 108 54.93 11.17 12.80
N GLN A 109 55.05 11.68 14.02
CA GLN A 109 54.03 11.60 15.07
C GLN A 109 53.08 12.79 14.95
N GLY A 110 51.89 12.56 14.39
CA GLY A 110 50.68 13.34 14.67
C GLY A 110 49.70 12.45 15.44
N LYS A 111 49.44 12.78 16.71
CA LYS A 111 48.52 12.05 17.59
C LYS A 111 47.10 11.99 16.98
N GLY A 112 46.77 10.86 16.35
CA GLY A 112 45.39 10.45 16.12
C GLY A 112 44.92 9.65 17.32
N ASP A 113 44.06 10.26 18.15
CA ASP A 113 43.33 9.53 19.17
C ASP A 113 42.36 8.55 18.48
N GLY A 114 42.82 7.32 18.29
CA GLY A 114 41.99 6.17 17.96
C GLY A 114 41.04 5.89 19.11
N LYS A 115 39.89 6.57 19.11
CA LYS A 115 38.70 6.07 19.78
C LYS A 115 38.02 5.10 18.81
N SER A 116 38.09 3.83 19.16
CA SER A 116 37.05 2.85 18.87
C SER A 116 35.70 3.48 19.23
N GLY A 117 35.03 4.05 18.24
CA GLY A 117 33.68 4.58 18.39
C GLY A 117 32.74 3.40 18.56
N GLN A 118 32.20 3.23 19.76
CA GLN A 118 30.92 2.56 19.90
C GLN A 118 29.94 3.31 19.00
N ASP A 119 29.37 2.61 18.02
CA ASP A 119 28.38 3.16 17.10
C ASP A 119 27.29 3.86 17.89
N LYS A 120 27.26 5.19 17.80
CA LYS A 120 26.07 5.92 18.20
C LYS A 120 25.01 5.62 17.15
N PRO A 121 23.79 5.22 17.54
CA PRO A 121 22.70 5.10 16.60
C PRO A 121 22.58 6.39 15.80
N ALA A 122 22.48 6.29 14.48
CA ALA A 122 22.24 7.45 13.63
C ALA A 122 21.02 8.23 14.13
N GLU A 123 21.10 9.57 14.06
CA GLU A 123 19.97 10.41 14.46
C GLU A 123 18.75 10.12 13.55
N PRO A 124 17.52 10.11 14.10
CA PRO A 124 16.33 9.96 13.28
C PRO A 124 16.24 11.05 12.20
N VAL A 125 15.82 10.66 10.99
CA VAL A 125 15.48 11.60 9.91
C VAL A 125 14.27 12.43 10.30
N LEU A 126 13.28 11.83 10.98
CA LEU A 126 12.10 12.51 11.50
C LEU A 126 11.81 12.14 12.95
N THR A 127 11.35 13.12 13.73
CA THR A 127 10.78 12.90 15.07
C THR A 127 9.61 13.86 15.30
N PRO A 128 8.36 13.46 14.97
CA PRO A 128 7.17 14.25 15.25
C PRO A 128 7.02 14.60 16.73
N LYS A 129 6.66 15.86 17.02
CA LYS A 129 6.52 16.37 18.40
C LYS A 129 5.09 16.26 18.93
N GLU A 130 4.11 16.32 18.05
CA GLU A 130 2.69 16.22 18.37
C GLU A 130 1.88 15.71 17.18
N PRO A 131 0.76 14.99 17.41
CA PRO A 131 -0.23 14.71 16.37
C PRO A 131 -0.93 15.98 15.87
N GLY A 132 -1.49 15.92 14.66
CA GLY A 132 -2.27 17.01 14.04
C GLY A 132 -1.44 18.07 13.32
N LYS A 133 -0.11 17.95 13.35
CA LYS A 133 0.82 18.83 12.64
C LYS A 133 1.82 18.01 11.82
N PRO A 134 1.96 18.25 10.50
CA PRO A 134 2.96 17.57 9.70
C PRO A 134 4.38 17.96 10.11
N VAL A 135 5.32 17.02 9.96
CA VAL A 135 6.75 17.24 10.16
C VAL A 135 7.49 16.75 8.92
N THR A 136 8.39 17.57 8.42
CA THR A 136 9.17 17.31 7.20
C THR A 136 10.65 17.09 7.52
N GLY A 137 11.34 16.39 6.64
CA GLY A 137 12.77 16.08 6.72
C GLY A 137 13.22 15.45 5.41
N ASP A 138 14.51 15.50 5.14
CA ASP A 138 15.04 15.22 3.80
C ASP A 138 16.22 14.23 3.88
N SER A 139 16.32 13.35 2.89
CA SER A 139 17.45 12.43 2.72
C SER A 139 17.61 12.11 1.24
N SER A 140 18.53 12.81 0.58
CA SER A 140 18.65 12.89 -0.89
C SER A 140 19.89 12.17 -1.42
N GLY A 141 19.95 11.96 -2.75
CA GLY A 141 21.06 11.32 -3.46
C GLY A 141 20.95 9.79 -3.55
N GLY A 142 21.87 9.19 -4.33
CA GLY A 142 21.84 7.75 -4.66
C GLY A 142 22.24 6.82 -3.51
N GLU A 143 22.82 7.38 -2.44
CA GLU A 143 23.23 6.67 -1.22
C GLU A 143 22.23 6.87 -0.07
N ALA A 144 21.08 7.53 -0.31
CA ALA A 144 20.05 7.69 0.70
C ALA A 144 19.47 6.31 1.09
N PRO A 145 19.49 5.93 2.38
CA PRO A 145 19.05 4.61 2.79
C PRO A 145 17.51 4.52 2.79
N ALA A 146 16.99 3.29 2.73
CA ALA A 146 15.63 3.01 3.15
C ALA A 146 15.42 3.43 4.61
N LEU A 147 14.17 3.74 5.00
CA LEU A 147 13.87 4.19 6.35
C LEU A 147 12.86 3.26 7.06
N VAL A 148 13.15 2.97 8.34
CA VAL A 148 12.28 2.21 9.24
C VAL A 148 11.62 3.15 10.24
N GLY A 149 10.29 3.14 10.25
CA GLY A 149 9.44 3.99 11.07
C GLY A 149 8.75 3.21 12.18
N THR A 150 8.67 3.81 13.36
CA THR A 150 7.83 3.33 14.47
C THR A 150 7.05 4.48 15.10
N ALA A 151 5.80 4.21 15.48
CA ALA A 151 4.96 5.10 16.24
C ALA A 151 4.20 4.33 17.32
N ASP A 152 4.03 4.95 18.49
CA ASP A 152 3.30 4.38 19.63
C ASP A 152 2.43 5.43 20.35
N GLY A 153 1.46 4.94 21.12
CA GLY A 153 0.54 5.75 21.91
C GLY A 153 -0.23 6.73 21.02
N ARG A 154 -0.22 8.02 21.37
CA ARG A 154 -0.99 9.05 20.62
C ARG A 154 -0.51 9.27 19.19
N PHE A 155 0.67 8.79 18.83
CA PHE A 155 1.25 8.95 17.50
C PHE A 155 0.91 7.82 16.54
N ALA A 156 0.50 6.65 17.04
CA ALA A 156 0.27 5.47 16.22
C ALA A 156 -1.02 5.51 15.35
N PRO A 157 -2.17 5.99 15.84
CA PRO A 157 -3.42 5.94 15.08
C PRO A 157 -3.35 6.73 13.77
N GLY A 158 -3.31 6.01 12.64
CA GLY A 158 -3.31 6.58 11.29
C GLY A 158 -2.03 7.34 10.97
N TRP A 159 -0.94 7.02 11.68
CA TRP A 159 0.38 7.56 11.34
C TRP A 159 0.67 7.26 9.88
N THR A 160 1.00 8.29 9.13
CA THR A 160 1.27 8.22 7.71
C THR A 160 2.58 8.94 7.45
N VAL A 161 3.46 8.30 6.69
CA VAL A 161 4.68 8.90 6.18
C VAL A 161 4.62 8.81 4.66
N GLN A 162 4.82 9.94 4.01
CA GLN A 162 4.97 10.02 2.57
C GLN A 162 6.41 10.34 2.23
N GLU A 163 6.92 9.64 1.22
CA GLU A 163 8.17 9.92 0.54
C GLU A 163 7.86 10.50 -0.84
N THR A 164 8.49 11.62 -1.17
CA THR A 164 8.42 12.28 -2.47
C THR A 164 9.84 12.55 -2.95
N THR A 165 10.18 12.02 -4.12
CA THR A 165 11.51 12.13 -4.73
C THR A 165 11.41 12.77 -6.11
N GLU A 166 12.11 13.89 -6.32
CA GLU A 166 12.29 14.53 -7.62
C GLU A 166 13.64 14.09 -8.21
N VAL A 167 13.64 13.56 -9.44
CA VAL A 167 14.85 13.17 -10.16
C VAL A 167 14.98 14.01 -11.41
N ALA A 168 15.92 14.97 -11.40
CA ALA A 168 15.99 15.99 -12.45
C ALA A 168 16.39 15.46 -13.85
N ALA A 169 17.14 14.36 -13.93
CA ALA A 169 17.62 13.79 -15.19
C ALA A 169 18.02 12.32 -15.06
N GLY A 170 18.12 11.64 -16.21
CA GLY A 170 18.51 10.23 -16.31
C GLY A 170 17.33 9.26 -16.40
N THR A 171 17.62 7.98 -16.23
CA THR A 171 16.61 6.91 -16.17
C THR A 171 15.70 7.15 -14.97
N GLY A 172 14.38 7.13 -15.20
CA GLY A 172 13.42 7.37 -14.13
C GLY A 172 13.31 8.82 -13.64
N ARG A 173 13.77 9.79 -14.44
CA ARG A 173 13.54 11.23 -14.18
C ARG A 173 12.05 11.49 -13.89
N GLY A 174 11.76 12.53 -13.12
CA GLY A 174 10.40 12.94 -12.76
C GLY A 174 10.13 12.94 -11.27
N LEU A 175 8.84 12.99 -10.93
CA LEU A 175 8.34 13.07 -9.57
C LEU A 175 7.81 11.70 -9.13
N GLN A 176 8.61 11.00 -8.33
CA GLN A 176 8.26 9.69 -7.77
C GLN A 176 7.65 9.88 -6.38
N GLY A 177 6.55 9.20 -6.08
CA GLY A 177 5.97 9.29 -4.75
C GLY A 177 5.39 7.99 -4.22
N VAL A 178 5.68 7.70 -2.95
CA VAL A 178 5.20 6.49 -2.27
C VAL A 178 4.74 6.82 -0.85
N ASN A 179 3.68 6.14 -0.42
CA ASN A 179 3.34 6.08 0.99
C ASN A 179 4.14 4.95 1.62
N CYS A 180 4.89 5.23 2.67
CA CYS A 180 5.62 4.19 3.39
C CYS A 180 4.63 3.15 3.91
N THR A 181 4.93 1.87 3.73
CA THR A 181 3.96 0.78 3.91
C THR A 181 4.18 0.05 5.23
N ALA A 182 3.10 -0.50 5.78
CA ALA A 182 3.23 -1.41 6.92
C ALA A 182 3.89 -2.72 6.45
N PRO A 183 4.74 -3.35 7.29
CA PRO A 183 5.30 -4.64 6.97
C PRO A 183 4.23 -5.73 6.85
N ASP A 184 4.35 -6.58 5.84
CA ASP A 184 3.44 -7.67 5.52
C ASP A 184 4.21 -8.88 4.97
N THR A 185 3.48 -9.91 4.54
CA THR A 185 4.05 -11.17 4.03
C THR A 185 3.68 -11.53 2.60
N ASP A 186 2.75 -10.79 1.97
CA ASP A 186 2.23 -11.08 0.63
C ASP A 186 1.99 -9.77 -0.13
N PHE A 187 2.57 -9.64 -1.33
CA PHE A 187 2.43 -8.42 -2.14
C PHE A 187 2.33 -8.72 -3.62
N TRP A 188 1.41 -8.03 -4.30
CA TRP A 188 1.19 -8.15 -5.73
C TRP A 188 1.44 -6.83 -6.45
N PHE A 189 2.30 -6.84 -7.47
CA PHE A 189 2.65 -5.66 -8.28
C PHE A 189 2.40 -5.91 -9.78
N PRO A 190 1.16 -5.78 -10.26
CA PRO A 190 0.86 -5.78 -11.69
C PRO A 190 1.40 -4.47 -12.32
N GLY A 191 2.12 -4.54 -13.43
CA GLY A 191 2.61 -3.36 -14.17
C GLY A 191 4.12 -3.15 -14.15
N ALA A 192 4.87 -4.02 -13.46
CA ALA A 192 6.32 -4.06 -13.57
C ALA A 192 6.78 -4.47 -14.98
N GLY A 193 8.05 -4.27 -15.31
CA GLY A 193 8.63 -4.61 -16.61
C GLY A 193 10.12 -4.91 -16.55
N THR A 194 10.60 -5.67 -17.54
CA THR A 194 12.01 -6.05 -17.71
C THR A 194 12.57 -5.70 -19.09
N GLN A 195 11.83 -4.93 -19.90
CA GLN A 195 12.31 -4.46 -21.22
C GLN A 195 13.63 -3.71 -21.12
N ALA A 196 14.33 -3.57 -22.25
CA ALA A 196 15.67 -2.97 -22.27
C ALA A 196 15.70 -1.49 -21.84
N ASP A 197 14.59 -0.77 -21.99
CA ASP A 197 14.39 0.62 -21.55
C ASP A 197 13.78 0.72 -20.14
N ARG A 198 13.61 -0.41 -19.45
CA ARG A 198 13.05 -0.51 -18.09
C ARG A 198 14.10 -1.02 -17.10
N THR A 199 14.24 -0.30 -16.00
CA THR A 199 15.13 -0.66 -14.88
C THR A 199 14.31 -0.73 -13.59
N ASP A 200 13.44 -1.73 -13.50
CA ASP A 200 12.54 -1.88 -12.35
C ASP A 200 13.20 -2.64 -11.20
N TYR A 201 13.11 -2.09 -9.98
CA TYR A 201 13.58 -2.71 -8.75
C TYR A 201 12.43 -3.06 -7.82
N VAL A 202 12.45 -4.24 -7.21
CA VAL A 202 11.66 -4.53 -6.01
C VAL A 202 12.51 -4.16 -4.81
N HIS A 203 12.06 -3.20 -4.02
CA HIS A 203 12.72 -2.83 -2.76
C HIS A 203 12.11 -3.63 -1.62
N LEU A 204 12.93 -4.39 -0.88
CA LEU A 204 12.52 -5.19 0.26
C LEU A 204 13.15 -4.64 1.54
N THR A 205 12.37 -4.06 2.44
CA THR A 205 12.88 -3.48 3.70
C THR A 205 12.43 -4.32 4.89
N ASN A 206 13.36 -4.79 5.71
CA ASN A 206 13.07 -5.59 6.90
C ASN A 206 13.12 -4.73 8.17
N PRO A 207 12.01 -4.57 8.91
CA PRO A 207 11.98 -3.79 10.15
C PRO A 207 12.36 -4.57 11.40
N ASP A 208 12.47 -5.90 11.29
CA ASP A 208 12.55 -6.80 12.43
C ASP A 208 14.01 -7.08 12.81
N ASP A 209 14.25 -7.48 14.06
CA ASP A 209 15.59 -7.82 14.59
C ASP A 209 16.14 -9.16 14.07
N SER A 210 15.39 -9.83 13.20
CA SER A 210 15.73 -11.13 12.61
C SER A 210 15.65 -11.04 11.09
N ALA A 211 16.52 -11.77 10.40
CA ALA A 211 16.50 -11.82 8.94
C ALA A 211 15.16 -12.35 8.41
N ALA A 212 14.66 -11.76 7.33
CA ALA A 212 13.50 -12.24 6.59
C ALA A 212 13.96 -13.05 5.39
N VAL A 213 13.13 -14.01 4.96
CA VAL A 213 13.38 -14.83 3.76
C VAL A 213 12.21 -14.64 2.80
N VAL A 214 12.52 -14.21 1.58
CA VAL A 214 11.54 -13.73 0.60
C VAL A 214 11.73 -14.45 -0.73
N ASP A 215 10.61 -14.79 -1.38
CA ASP A 215 10.56 -15.23 -2.76
C ASP A 215 9.94 -14.13 -3.63
N ILE A 216 10.48 -13.97 -4.83
CA ILE A 216 9.99 -13.08 -5.88
C ILE A 216 9.66 -13.93 -7.10
N GLU A 217 8.36 -14.06 -7.37
CA GLU A 217 7.83 -14.75 -8.54
C GLU A 217 7.41 -13.72 -9.60
N LEU A 218 7.70 -14.04 -10.87
CA LEU A 218 7.38 -13.20 -12.01
C LEU A 218 6.37 -13.93 -12.90
N TYR A 219 5.29 -13.25 -13.26
CA TYR A 219 4.29 -13.74 -14.20
C TYR A 219 4.20 -12.82 -15.41
N GLY A 220 4.12 -13.42 -16.59
CA GLY A 220 3.93 -12.73 -17.85
C GLY A 220 2.73 -13.29 -18.62
N LYS A 221 2.57 -12.83 -19.86
CA LYS A 221 1.47 -13.26 -20.75
C LYS A 221 1.42 -14.75 -21.05
N ASP A 222 2.53 -15.46 -20.86
CA ASP A 222 2.67 -16.90 -21.13
C ASP A 222 2.66 -17.75 -19.84
N GLY A 223 2.43 -17.12 -18.68
CA GLY A 223 2.47 -17.76 -17.37
C GLY A 223 3.66 -17.32 -16.51
N ALA A 224 3.98 -18.13 -15.50
CA ALA A 224 5.15 -17.93 -14.65
C ALA A 224 6.44 -17.96 -15.47
N LEU A 225 7.30 -16.96 -15.27
CA LEU A 225 8.63 -16.92 -15.85
C LEU A 225 9.60 -17.69 -14.96
N LYS A 226 10.57 -18.35 -15.59
CA LYS A 226 11.63 -19.00 -14.84
C LYS A 226 12.50 -17.94 -14.18
N SER A 227 12.63 -18.04 -12.87
CA SER A 227 13.54 -17.23 -12.07
C SER A 227 14.79 -18.03 -11.74
N ALA A 228 15.97 -17.48 -11.99
CA ALA A 228 17.23 -18.16 -11.67
C ALA A 228 17.64 -17.98 -10.20
N VAL A 229 17.25 -16.86 -9.58
CA VAL A 229 17.72 -16.42 -8.26
C VAL A 229 16.64 -15.72 -7.42
N GLY A 230 15.36 -15.82 -7.80
CA GLY A 230 14.26 -15.13 -7.11
C GLY A 230 13.74 -15.83 -5.85
N GLU A 231 14.22 -17.03 -5.51
CA GLU A 231 13.76 -17.77 -4.33
C GLU A 231 14.78 -17.67 -3.18
N GLY A 232 14.29 -17.56 -1.95
CA GLY A 232 15.13 -17.60 -0.74
C GLY A 232 16.02 -16.37 -0.53
N ILE A 233 15.62 -15.21 -1.04
CA ILE A 233 16.32 -13.94 -0.86
C ILE A 233 16.30 -13.59 0.63
N THR A 234 17.49 -13.42 1.22
CA THR A 234 17.62 -13.08 2.64
C THR A 234 17.73 -11.57 2.78
N VAL A 235 16.82 -10.96 3.55
CA VAL A 235 16.86 -9.54 3.89
C VAL A 235 17.30 -9.42 5.34
N GLN A 236 18.46 -8.80 5.58
CA GLN A 236 19.05 -8.71 6.92
C GLN A 236 18.18 -7.87 7.88
N PRO A 237 18.35 -8.04 9.20
CA PRO A 237 17.66 -7.19 10.18
C PRO A 237 17.90 -5.72 9.91
N HIS A 238 16.84 -4.90 10.00
CA HIS A 238 16.91 -3.45 9.81
C HIS A 238 17.58 -3.00 8.51
N SER A 239 17.61 -3.83 7.47
CA SER A 239 18.23 -3.51 6.17
C SER A 239 17.20 -3.40 5.04
N SER A 240 17.66 -2.97 3.87
CA SER A 240 16.86 -2.98 2.64
C SER A 240 17.65 -3.59 1.50
N GLU A 241 17.00 -4.42 0.70
CA GLU A 241 17.57 -5.13 -0.44
C GLU A 241 16.81 -4.71 -1.72
N PRO A 242 17.41 -3.90 -2.60
CA PRO A 242 16.85 -3.60 -3.92
C PRO A 242 17.20 -4.71 -4.92
N VAL A 243 16.19 -5.39 -5.45
CA VAL A 243 16.36 -6.49 -6.41
C VAL A 243 15.94 -6.05 -7.81
N LEU A 244 16.90 -5.99 -8.74
CA LEU A 244 16.65 -5.65 -10.14
C LEU A 244 15.87 -6.77 -10.85
N LEU A 245 14.65 -6.49 -11.31
CA LEU A 245 13.78 -7.52 -11.90
C LEU A 245 14.37 -8.17 -13.15
N SER A 246 15.12 -7.41 -13.95
CA SER A 246 15.71 -7.90 -15.21
C SER A 246 16.87 -8.89 -15.00
N THR A 247 17.39 -9.04 -13.78
CA THR A 247 18.40 -10.06 -13.44
C THR A 247 17.78 -11.37 -12.96
N LEU A 248 16.49 -11.38 -12.64
CA LEU A 248 15.79 -12.58 -12.18
C LEU A 248 15.41 -13.50 -13.35
N THR A 249 15.26 -12.96 -14.55
CA THR A 249 14.82 -13.70 -15.73
C THR A 249 15.52 -13.23 -17.01
N ASP A 250 15.82 -14.16 -17.91
CA ASP A 250 16.33 -13.86 -19.26
C ASP A 250 15.23 -13.33 -20.20
N GLU A 251 13.97 -13.48 -19.80
CA GLU A 251 12.81 -13.15 -20.61
C GLU A 251 12.38 -11.70 -20.43
N ARG A 252 12.58 -10.91 -21.48
CA ARG A 252 12.20 -9.49 -21.50
C ARG A 252 10.69 -9.34 -21.73
N ARG A 253 10.01 -8.61 -20.84
CA ARG A 253 8.55 -8.38 -20.87
C ARG A 253 8.23 -6.92 -20.56
N SER A 254 7.28 -6.35 -21.30
CA SER A 254 6.80 -4.97 -21.08
C SER A 254 5.91 -4.85 -19.85
N ASP A 255 5.12 -5.90 -19.62
CA ASP A 255 4.10 -5.97 -18.58
C ASP A 255 4.25 -7.31 -17.87
N LEU A 256 4.49 -7.24 -16.58
CA LEU A 256 4.64 -8.35 -15.65
C LEU A 256 3.73 -8.15 -14.44
N THR A 257 3.42 -9.25 -13.79
CA THR A 257 2.96 -9.24 -12.40
C THR A 257 4.06 -9.82 -11.53
N VAL A 258 4.52 -9.05 -10.57
CA VAL A 258 5.45 -9.53 -9.52
C VAL A 258 4.64 -9.96 -8.32
N HIS A 259 4.98 -11.11 -7.75
CA HIS A 259 4.47 -11.58 -6.49
C HIS A 259 5.64 -11.72 -5.51
N VAL A 260 5.53 -11.07 -4.36
CA VAL A 260 6.51 -11.15 -3.29
C VAL A 260 5.87 -11.93 -2.14
N ASN A 261 6.45 -13.09 -1.83
CA ASN A 261 5.98 -13.96 -0.75
C ASN A 261 7.07 -14.09 0.33
N VAL A 262 6.72 -13.80 1.58
CA VAL A 262 7.66 -13.87 2.70
C VAL A 262 7.49 -15.22 3.42
N ARG A 263 8.52 -16.06 3.37
CA ARG A 263 8.54 -17.37 4.04
C ARG A 263 8.72 -17.26 5.55
N SER A 264 9.47 -16.27 5.99
CA SER A 264 9.78 -16.02 7.39
C SER A 264 10.09 -14.55 7.62
N GLY A 265 9.65 -14.01 8.75
CA GLY A 265 9.70 -12.57 9.03
C GLY A 265 8.59 -11.81 8.30
N ARG A 266 8.78 -10.50 8.14
CA ARG A 266 7.91 -9.59 7.39
C ARG A 266 8.77 -8.53 6.73
N VAL A 267 8.33 -7.96 5.62
CA VAL A 267 9.04 -6.87 4.94
C VAL A 267 8.06 -5.79 4.49
N GLY A 268 8.56 -4.60 4.22
CA GLY A 268 7.90 -3.63 3.35
C GLY A 268 8.36 -3.90 1.92
N ALA A 269 7.43 -3.84 0.96
CA ALA A 269 7.75 -4.05 -0.45
C ALA A 269 7.11 -2.97 -1.33
N ALA A 270 7.89 -2.46 -2.29
CA ALA A 270 7.42 -1.56 -3.35
C ALA A 270 8.26 -1.78 -4.61
N VAL A 271 7.66 -1.59 -5.79
CA VAL A 271 8.40 -1.60 -7.05
C VAL A 271 8.74 -0.18 -7.44
N GLN A 272 10.01 0.11 -7.66
CA GLN A 272 10.46 1.34 -8.31
C GLN A 272 10.51 1.08 -9.81
N ALA A 273 9.62 1.70 -10.59
CA ALA A 273 9.55 1.51 -12.03
C ALA A 273 10.23 2.67 -12.74
N LEU A 274 11.36 2.39 -13.39
CA LEU A 274 12.21 3.40 -14.01
C LEU A 274 12.29 3.16 -15.53
N ASP A 275 11.96 4.18 -16.32
CA ASP A 275 12.00 4.14 -17.78
C ASP A 275 12.94 5.22 -18.33
N ASP A 276 13.73 4.87 -19.34
CA ASP A 276 14.69 5.79 -19.96
C ASP A 276 14.00 6.98 -20.68
N LYS A 277 12.75 6.81 -21.10
CA LYS A 277 12.00 7.78 -21.92
C LYS A 277 10.73 8.26 -21.25
N LEU A 278 10.05 7.42 -20.48
CA LEU A 278 8.75 7.73 -19.89
C LEU A 278 8.81 8.13 -18.42
N GLY A 279 10.02 8.37 -17.90
CA GLY A 279 10.23 8.83 -16.52
C GLY A 279 10.16 7.68 -15.52
N GLY A 280 9.95 7.99 -14.25
CA GLY A 280 9.83 6.99 -13.20
C GLY A 280 8.79 7.36 -12.16
N ASP A 281 8.24 6.34 -11.51
CA ASP A 281 7.39 6.47 -10.32
C ASP A 281 7.41 5.15 -9.54
N TRP A 282 6.86 5.19 -8.34
CA TRP A 282 6.63 3.99 -7.53
C TRP A 282 5.35 3.26 -7.97
N LEU A 283 5.42 1.94 -8.00
CA LEU A 283 4.29 1.02 -8.08
C LEU A 283 4.10 0.38 -6.70
N PRO A 284 3.17 0.90 -5.87
CA PRO A 284 2.80 0.26 -4.61
C PRO A 284 2.07 -1.07 -4.86
N ALA A 285 1.99 -1.90 -3.82
CA ALA A 285 1.26 -3.16 -3.89
C ALA A 285 -0.23 -2.93 -4.19
N SER A 286 -0.79 -3.78 -5.04
CA SER A 286 -2.23 -3.92 -5.22
C SER A 286 -2.87 -4.40 -3.91
N THR A 287 -4.16 -4.10 -3.73
CA THR A 287 -4.97 -4.78 -2.72
C THR A 287 -4.94 -6.31 -2.91
N ASP A 288 -5.22 -7.04 -1.84
CA ASP A 288 -5.38 -8.49 -1.88
C ASP A 288 -6.32 -8.92 -3.02
N PRO A 289 -6.05 -10.09 -3.64
CA PRO A 289 -6.86 -10.61 -4.74
C PRO A 289 -8.37 -10.57 -4.43
N SER A 290 -9.14 -9.88 -5.27
CA SER A 290 -10.58 -9.66 -5.07
C SER A 290 -11.35 -9.78 -6.38
N GLY A 291 -12.63 -10.14 -6.31
CA GLY A 291 -13.50 -10.24 -7.49
C GLY A 291 -13.93 -8.90 -8.07
N SER A 292 -13.77 -7.79 -7.33
CA SER A 292 -14.04 -6.44 -7.82
C SER A 292 -12.96 -5.49 -7.33
N LEU A 293 -12.51 -4.61 -8.22
CA LEU A 293 -11.37 -3.73 -8.02
C LEU A 293 -11.71 -2.31 -8.43
N VAL A 294 -11.09 -1.34 -7.75
CA VAL A 294 -11.16 0.07 -8.11
C VAL A 294 -9.76 0.64 -8.15
N LEU A 295 -9.42 1.30 -9.27
CA LEU A 295 -8.13 1.93 -9.53
C LEU A 295 -8.38 3.44 -9.67
N PRO A 296 -8.32 4.21 -8.56
CA PRO A 296 -8.82 5.58 -8.53
C PRO A 296 -7.82 6.62 -9.04
N GLY A 297 -8.33 7.71 -9.62
CA GLY A 297 -7.54 8.93 -9.85
C GLY A 297 -6.73 8.96 -11.15
N ILE A 298 -7.28 8.44 -12.25
CA ILE A 298 -6.72 8.62 -13.59
C ILE A 298 -6.84 10.11 -13.98
N PRO A 299 -5.73 10.83 -14.18
CA PRO A 299 -5.76 12.26 -14.51
C PRO A 299 -6.47 12.52 -15.85
N LYS A 300 -7.17 13.65 -15.93
CA LYS A 300 -7.93 14.05 -17.12
C LYS A 300 -7.10 14.21 -18.40
N ASP A 301 -5.81 14.46 -18.26
CA ASP A 301 -4.86 14.68 -19.35
C ASP A 301 -3.92 13.47 -19.57
N ALA A 302 -4.28 12.30 -19.03
CA ALA A 302 -3.66 11.03 -19.40
C ALA A 302 -3.77 10.81 -20.92
N THR A 303 -2.64 10.55 -21.57
CA THR A 303 -2.56 10.30 -23.02
C THR A 303 -2.57 8.81 -23.36
N SER A 304 -2.24 7.95 -22.40
CA SER A 304 -2.35 6.50 -22.48
C SER A 304 -2.56 5.91 -21.08
N VAL A 305 -3.44 4.91 -20.99
CA VAL A 305 -3.70 4.13 -19.79
C VAL A 305 -3.63 2.66 -20.15
N SER A 306 -2.72 1.90 -19.55
CA SER A 306 -2.62 0.46 -19.72
C SER A 306 -3.04 -0.25 -18.43
N LEU A 307 -4.04 -1.12 -18.52
CA LEU A 307 -4.46 -1.99 -17.42
C LEU A 307 -3.60 -3.26 -17.44
N VAL A 308 -2.98 -3.60 -16.32
CA VAL A 308 -2.29 -4.88 -16.10
C VAL A 308 -3.01 -5.63 -14.99
N ALA A 309 -3.47 -6.85 -15.28
CA ALA A 309 -4.26 -7.67 -14.38
C ALA A 309 -3.76 -9.12 -14.35
N PHE A 310 -3.95 -9.77 -13.20
CA PHE A 310 -3.52 -11.15 -12.96
C PHE A 310 -4.47 -11.85 -11.99
N THR A 311 -4.72 -13.14 -12.20
CA THR A 311 -5.44 -13.98 -11.24
C THR A 311 -4.52 -15.09 -10.72
N PRO A 312 -4.31 -15.20 -9.40
CA PRO A 312 -3.39 -16.18 -8.82
C PRO A 312 -3.92 -17.62 -8.85
N GLY A 313 -5.21 -17.82 -9.13
CA GLY A 313 -5.79 -19.15 -9.26
C GLY A 313 -5.76 -19.68 -10.69
N ASP A 314 -6.10 -20.96 -10.86
CA ASP A 314 -6.20 -21.62 -12.17
C ASP A 314 -7.47 -21.27 -12.96
N SER A 315 -8.39 -20.49 -12.35
CA SER A 315 -9.65 -20.11 -12.98
C SER A 315 -9.49 -18.81 -13.76
N ASP A 316 -9.99 -18.80 -15.00
CA ASP A 316 -10.06 -17.58 -15.80
C ASP A 316 -11.08 -16.60 -15.18
N ALA A 317 -10.79 -15.31 -15.26
CA ALA A 317 -11.64 -14.23 -14.76
C ALA A 317 -12.08 -13.33 -15.91
N ASP A 318 -13.39 -13.19 -16.10
CA ASP A 318 -13.97 -12.24 -17.05
C ASP A 318 -14.46 -11.00 -16.31
N LEU A 319 -13.87 -9.85 -16.63
CA LEU A 319 -14.11 -8.59 -15.94
C LEU A 319 -14.75 -7.57 -16.87
N LYS A 320 -15.88 -7.00 -16.46
CA LYS A 320 -16.41 -5.76 -17.05
C LYS A 320 -15.49 -4.61 -16.67
N VAL A 321 -15.09 -3.83 -17.66
CA VAL A 321 -14.27 -2.64 -17.46
C VAL A 321 -15.16 -1.41 -17.58
N ARG A 322 -15.18 -0.57 -16.54
CA ARG A 322 -15.96 0.67 -16.52
C ARG A 322 -15.09 1.83 -16.05
N LEU A 323 -15.21 2.98 -16.71
CA LEU A 323 -14.63 4.24 -16.26
C LEU A 323 -15.70 5.01 -15.47
N ALA A 324 -15.51 5.19 -14.17
CA ALA A 324 -16.28 6.14 -13.38
C ALA A 324 -15.77 7.55 -13.69
N SER A 325 -16.52 8.31 -14.49
CA SER A 325 -16.25 9.71 -14.81
C SER A 325 -17.04 10.67 -13.89
N PRO A 326 -16.93 12.00 -14.05
CA PRO A 326 -17.75 12.95 -13.30
C PRO A 326 -19.25 12.86 -13.65
N SER A 327 -19.57 12.30 -14.82
CA SER A 327 -20.94 12.17 -15.33
C SER A 327 -21.56 10.78 -15.11
N GLY A 328 -20.76 9.75 -14.84
CA GLY A 328 -21.24 8.40 -14.51
C GLY A 328 -20.29 7.30 -14.95
N LEU A 329 -20.76 6.05 -14.89
CA LEU A 329 -20.00 4.89 -15.37
C LEU A 329 -20.10 4.77 -16.89
N ILE A 330 -18.97 4.95 -17.56
CA ILE A 330 -18.82 4.81 -19.02
C ILE A 330 -18.16 3.46 -19.31
N THR A 331 -18.49 2.86 -20.45
CA THR A 331 -17.79 1.67 -20.94
C THR A 331 -16.74 2.09 -21.97
N PRO A 332 -15.44 1.83 -21.74
CA PRO A 332 -14.41 2.13 -22.73
C PRO A 332 -14.65 1.34 -24.03
N ALA A 333 -14.65 2.03 -25.16
CA ALA A 333 -14.92 1.41 -26.46
C ALA A 333 -13.82 0.40 -26.82
N GLY A 334 -14.21 -0.82 -27.19
CA GLY A 334 -13.27 -1.90 -27.54
C GLY A 334 -12.62 -2.60 -26.34
N HIS A 335 -12.95 -2.17 -25.12
CA HIS A 335 -12.50 -2.76 -23.87
C HIS A 335 -13.68 -2.93 -22.91
N GLU A 336 -14.84 -3.34 -23.40
CA GLU A 336 -16.05 -3.55 -22.59
C GLU A 336 -15.81 -4.63 -21.51
N THR A 337 -15.03 -5.64 -21.87
CA THR A 337 -14.61 -6.75 -21.02
C THR A 337 -13.14 -7.06 -21.21
N VAL A 338 -12.48 -7.50 -20.14
CA VAL A 338 -11.13 -8.06 -20.15
C VAL A 338 -11.20 -9.49 -19.65
N HIS A 339 -10.60 -10.41 -20.40
CA HIS A 339 -10.46 -11.81 -20.03
C HIS A 339 -9.06 -12.03 -19.46
N VAL A 340 -8.98 -12.36 -18.17
CA VAL A 340 -7.72 -12.64 -17.47
C VAL A 340 -7.59 -14.15 -17.30
N LYS A 341 -6.60 -14.73 -17.98
CA LYS A 341 -6.35 -16.16 -17.92
C LYS A 341 -5.68 -16.56 -16.59
N GLY A 342 -6.10 -17.70 -16.04
CA GLY A 342 -5.49 -18.32 -14.84
C GLY A 342 -3.97 -18.37 -14.91
N GLY A 343 -3.29 -17.78 -13.92
CA GLY A 343 -1.82 -17.81 -13.82
C GLY A 343 -1.07 -17.03 -14.90
N MET A 344 -1.73 -16.18 -15.69
CA MET A 344 -1.10 -15.37 -16.75
C MET A 344 -1.40 -13.88 -16.57
N THR A 345 -0.39 -13.04 -16.79
CA THR A 345 -0.55 -11.58 -16.78
C THR A 345 -1.23 -11.13 -18.06
N THR A 346 -2.32 -10.39 -17.92
CA THR A 346 -3.07 -9.81 -19.02
C THR A 346 -2.87 -8.29 -19.03
N ALA A 347 -2.48 -7.74 -20.18
CA ALA A 347 -2.37 -6.30 -20.38
C ALA A 347 -3.40 -5.82 -21.41
N ALA A 348 -4.06 -4.69 -21.13
CA ALA A 348 -5.03 -4.06 -22.03
C ALA A 348 -4.74 -2.56 -22.13
N ASP A 349 -4.33 -2.11 -23.31
CA ASP A 349 -4.13 -0.68 -23.60
C ASP A 349 -5.48 0.00 -23.84
N LEU A 350 -5.88 0.87 -22.91
CA LEU A 350 -7.13 1.62 -22.96
C LEU A 350 -6.96 2.98 -23.68
N GLY A 351 -5.74 3.35 -24.07
CA GLY A 351 -5.41 4.61 -24.71
C GLY A 351 -5.79 5.84 -23.86
N ASP A 352 -6.17 6.93 -24.53
CA ASP A 352 -6.79 8.11 -23.92
C ASP A 352 -8.26 7.80 -23.54
N VAL A 353 -8.42 7.02 -22.46
CA VAL A 353 -9.72 6.57 -21.96
C VAL A 353 -10.49 7.71 -21.27
N THR A 354 -9.79 8.69 -20.72
CA THR A 354 -10.37 9.82 -19.97
C THR A 354 -10.97 10.88 -20.87
N ARG A 355 -10.49 11.04 -22.11
CA ARG A 355 -11.02 12.00 -23.10
C ARG A 355 -11.15 13.42 -22.56
N GLY A 356 -10.25 13.83 -21.67
CA GLY A 356 -10.26 15.15 -21.04
C GLY A 356 -11.06 15.25 -19.72
N GLU A 357 -11.67 14.17 -19.23
CA GLU A 357 -12.35 14.10 -17.94
C GLU A 357 -11.65 13.07 -17.02
N ALA A 358 -11.22 13.50 -15.84
CA ALA A 358 -10.60 12.60 -14.88
C ALA A 358 -11.58 11.51 -14.44
N GLY A 359 -11.06 10.33 -14.09
CA GLY A 359 -11.90 9.21 -13.74
C GLY A 359 -11.17 8.11 -13.00
N SER A 360 -11.87 7.03 -12.76
CA SER A 360 -11.35 5.87 -12.04
C SER A 360 -11.81 4.60 -12.74
N LEU A 361 -10.92 3.61 -12.84
CA LEU A 361 -11.30 2.33 -13.43
C LEU A 361 -11.98 1.46 -12.37
N VAL A 362 -13.13 0.88 -12.73
CA VAL A 362 -13.90 -0.04 -11.91
C VAL A 362 -13.99 -1.37 -12.66
N LEU A 363 -13.46 -2.42 -12.05
CA LEU A 363 -13.48 -3.78 -12.57
C LEU A 363 -14.46 -4.61 -11.75
N THR A 364 -15.39 -5.27 -12.42
CA THR A 364 -16.42 -6.13 -11.78
C THR A 364 -16.59 -7.42 -12.58
N PRO A 365 -16.96 -8.54 -11.94
CA PRO A 365 -17.08 -9.80 -12.66
C PRO A 365 -18.26 -9.74 -13.65
N THR A 366 -18.11 -10.37 -14.81
CA THR A 366 -19.22 -10.52 -15.77
C THR A 366 -20.27 -11.49 -15.24
N ASP A 367 -19.82 -12.57 -14.61
CA ASP A 367 -20.60 -13.70 -14.13
C ASP A 367 -20.06 -14.24 -12.79
N ARG A 368 -18.95 -14.99 -12.78
CA ARG A 368 -18.35 -15.59 -11.59
C ARG A 368 -17.31 -14.65 -11.01
N SER A 369 -17.38 -14.45 -9.71
CA SER A 369 -16.33 -13.74 -8.97
C SER A 369 -15.09 -14.63 -8.85
N VAL A 370 -14.01 -14.25 -9.54
CA VAL A 370 -12.68 -14.86 -9.43
C VAL A 370 -11.72 -13.80 -8.85
N PRO A 371 -10.87 -14.12 -7.87
CA PRO A 371 -9.93 -13.16 -7.30
C PRO A 371 -8.92 -12.66 -8.34
N VAL A 372 -8.78 -11.35 -8.47
CA VAL A 372 -7.86 -10.68 -9.40
C VAL A 372 -7.10 -9.59 -8.64
N VAL A 373 -5.86 -9.34 -9.06
CA VAL A 373 -5.08 -8.15 -8.72
C VAL A 373 -4.86 -7.33 -9.98
N ALA A 374 -4.81 -6.00 -9.84
CA ALA A 374 -4.60 -5.12 -10.99
C ALA A 374 -3.87 -3.82 -10.62
N ALA A 375 -3.25 -3.20 -11.61
CA ALA A 375 -2.79 -1.82 -11.58
C ALA A 375 -2.92 -1.18 -12.95
N LEU A 376 -2.88 0.16 -12.98
CA LEU A 376 -2.76 0.94 -14.20
C LEU A 376 -1.35 1.49 -14.31
N ARG A 377 -0.83 1.51 -15.54
CA ARG A 377 0.24 2.40 -15.95
C ARG A 377 -0.37 3.57 -16.70
N VAL A 378 -0.13 4.79 -16.24
CA VAL A 378 -0.72 6.01 -16.79
C VAL A 378 0.39 6.91 -17.33
N VAL A 379 0.29 7.29 -18.60
CA VAL A 379 1.24 8.22 -19.24
C VAL A 379 0.59 9.59 -19.43
N ARG A 380 1.32 10.65 -19.10
CA ARG A 380 0.95 12.05 -19.39
C ARG A 380 2.02 12.71 -20.26
N GLY A 381 1.66 13.84 -20.87
CA GLY A 381 2.58 14.60 -21.72
C GLY A 381 2.68 14.07 -23.16
N LYS A 382 3.62 14.63 -23.93
CA LYS A 382 3.78 14.38 -25.38
C LYS A 382 5.25 14.40 -25.77
N GLY A 383 5.60 13.60 -26.79
CA GLY A 383 6.96 13.58 -27.35
C GLY A 383 8.00 13.14 -26.32
N ASP A 384 9.05 13.92 -26.16
CA ASP A 384 10.13 13.72 -25.18
C ASP A 384 9.76 14.19 -23.76
N LYS A 385 8.60 14.82 -23.57
CA LYS A 385 8.11 15.32 -22.28
C LYS A 385 7.01 14.43 -21.71
N GLN A 386 7.19 13.11 -21.79
CA GLN A 386 6.25 12.13 -21.27
C GLN A 386 6.70 11.60 -19.92
N GLU A 387 5.77 11.45 -19.00
CA GLU A 387 5.99 10.88 -17.67
C GLU A 387 4.94 9.81 -17.37
N THR A 388 5.29 8.89 -16.48
CA THR A 388 4.47 7.74 -16.10
C THR A 388 4.22 7.73 -14.61
N ALA A 389 3.00 7.36 -14.23
CA ALA A 389 2.65 7.01 -12.85
C ALA A 389 1.91 5.68 -12.81
N PHE A 390 1.86 5.06 -11.64
CA PHE A 390 1.17 3.79 -11.43
C PHE A 390 0.01 3.93 -10.45
N ILE A 391 -1.12 3.28 -10.76
CA ILE A 391 -2.32 3.30 -9.91
C ILE A 391 -2.71 1.85 -9.62
N PRO A 392 -2.30 1.28 -8.47
CA PRO A 392 -2.76 -0.05 -8.09
C PRO A 392 -4.26 -0.05 -7.75
N ALA A 393 -4.90 -1.21 -7.89
CA ALA A 393 -6.19 -1.42 -7.25
C ALA A 393 -6.04 -1.28 -5.74
N THR A 394 -6.98 -0.59 -5.11
CA THR A 394 -6.86 -0.19 -3.70
C THR A 394 -8.10 -0.55 -2.89
N ARG A 395 -7.92 -0.65 -1.57
CA ARG A 395 -9.02 -0.78 -0.62
C ARG A 395 -9.78 0.55 -0.50
N PRO A 396 -11.06 0.55 -0.10
CA PRO A 396 -11.76 1.79 0.18
C PRO A 396 -11.08 2.57 1.31
N VAL A 397 -11.39 3.87 1.39
CA VAL A 397 -10.94 4.80 2.43
C VAL A 397 -11.28 4.30 3.86
N GLY A 398 -12.27 3.42 4.01
CA GLY A 398 -12.63 2.83 5.31
C GLY A 398 -13.17 3.87 6.29
N THR A 399 -12.62 3.88 7.51
CA THR A 399 -12.97 4.88 8.53
C THR A 399 -12.38 6.23 8.17
N ARG A 400 -11.12 6.24 7.73
CA ARG A 400 -10.42 7.42 7.21
C ARG A 400 -9.17 7.02 6.42
N ALA A 401 -8.74 7.90 5.53
CA ALA A 401 -7.44 7.83 4.88
C ALA A 401 -6.68 9.14 5.05
N THR A 402 -5.35 9.08 4.95
CA THR A 402 -4.48 10.23 5.17
C THR A 402 -3.49 10.40 4.02
N SER A 403 -3.26 11.64 3.60
CA SER A 403 -2.21 12.04 2.66
C SER A 403 -1.33 13.07 3.36
N ALA A 404 -0.08 12.73 3.65
CA ALA A 404 0.75 13.52 4.56
C ALA A 404 1.33 14.79 3.93
N ASP A 405 1.64 14.78 2.63
CA ASP A 405 2.33 15.87 1.94
C ASP A 405 1.46 16.50 0.85
N ASN A 406 1.12 17.78 1.04
CA ASN A 406 0.32 18.56 0.10
C ASN A 406 0.79 20.01 0.14
N SER A 407 0.86 20.64 -1.03
CA SER A 407 1.24 22.04 -1.16
C SER A 407 0.02 22.91 -1.47
N GLY A 408 0.16 24.24 -1.38
CA GLY A 408 -0.92 25.16 -1.69
C GLY A 408 -1.41 25.09 -3.14
N LYS A 409 -0.70 24.37 -4.03
CA LYS A 409 -1.04 24.09 -5.43
C LYS A 409 -0.52 22.70 -5.85
N GLY A 410 -1.00 22.17 -6.96
CA GLY A 410 -0.43 20.95 -7.56
C GLY A 410 -0.86 19.64 -6.90
N SER A 411 -1.76 19.69 -5.92
CA SER A 411 -2.41 18.51 -5.35
C SER A 411 -3.85 18.42 -5.87
N THR A 412 -4.26 17.25 -6.34
CA THR A 412 -5.66 16.97 -6.72
C THR A 412 -6.12 15.73 -5.98
N LEU A 413 -7.26 15.81 -5.31
CA LEU A 413 -7.88 14.68 -4.62
C LEU A 413 -8.98 14.09 -5.49
N SER A 414 -8.82 12.86 -5.95
CA SER A 414 -9.84 12.14 -6.73
C SER A 414 -10.62 11.20 -5.82
N LEU A 415 -11.93 11.39 -5.71
CA LEU A 415 -12.82 10.56 -4.89
C LEU A 415 -13.85 9.84 -5.75
N THR A 416 -13.94 8.53 -5.59
CA THR A 416 -14.79 7.64 -6.40
C THR A 416 -15.78 6.91 -5.53
N ALA A 417 -17.05 6.95 -5.92
CA ALA A 417 -18.14 6.21 -5.25
C ALA A 417 -18.77 5.24 -6.26
N PRO A 418 -18.21 4.03 -6.47
CA PRO A 418 -18.55 3.19 -7.61
C PRO A 418 -19.98 2.62 -7.58
N GLY A 419 -20.55 2.41 -6.39
CA GLY A 419 -21.86 1.76 -6.20
C GLY A 419 -22.98 2.69 -5.73
N ALA A 420 -22.77 3.39 -4.62
CA ALA A 420 -23.77 4.27 -4.00
C ALA A 420 -23.16 5.64 -3.70
N ALA A 421 -23.99 6.69 -3.68
CA ALA A 421 -23.53 8.03 -3.35
C ALA A 421 -22.97 8.07 -1.92
N ALA A 422 -22.02 8.96 -1.68
CA ALA A 422 -21.37 9.11 -0.38
C ALA A 422 -21.11 10.58 -0.06
N THR A 423 -21.15 10.91 1.22
CA THR A 423 -20.72 12.20 1.74
C THR A 423 -19.37 12.03 2.41
N VAL A 424 -18.38 12.82 2.00
CA VAL A 424 -16.99 12.73 2.45
C VAL A 424 -16.57 14.06 3.04
N LYS A 425 -16.02 14.03 4.26
CA LYS A 425 -15.39 15.18 4.89
C LYS A 425 -13.89 15.11 4.62
N VAL A 426 -13.34 16.20 4.09
CA VAL A 426 -11.91 16.35 3.86
C VAL A 426 -11.40 17.46 4.77
N THR A 427 -10.44 17.13 5.61
CA THR A 427 -9.82 18.04 6.56
C THR A 427 -8.37 18.29 6.16
N ALA A 428 -8.00 19.54 5.93
CA ALA A 428 -6.62 19.96 5.82
C ALA A 428 -6.09 20.36 7.20
N SER A 429 -4.93 19.83 7.58
CA SER A 429 -4.26 20.12 8.85
C SER A 429 -3.74 21.56 8.91
N ALA A 430 -3.11 21.95 10.02
CA ALA A 430 -2.19 23.10 9.97
C ALA A 430 -1.00 22.75 9.05
N GLY A 431 -0.34 23.76 8.49
CA GLY A 431 0.93 23.53 7.81
C GLY A 431 2.05 23.15 8.78
N SER A 432 3.11 22.52 8.27
CA SER A 432 4.31 22.14 9.04
C SER A 432 4.98 23.35 9.71
N GLU A 433 4.81 24.54 9.16
CA GLU A 433 5.34 25.80 9.71
C GLU A 433 4.24 26.76 10.22
N GLY A 434 2.98 26.34 10.17
CA GLY A 434 1.83 27.08 10.69
C GLY A 434 0.68 27.23 9.71
N GLY A 435 -0.33 27.97 10.15
CA GLY A 435 -1.62 28.09 9.49
C GLY A 435 -2.73 27.40 10.29
N THR A 436 -3.97 27.62 9.87
CA THR A 436 -5.15 27.12 10.58
C THR A 436 -5.81 25.98 9.79
N PRO A 437 -6.07 24.83 10.42
CA PRO A 437 -6.79 23.72 9.79
C PRO A 437 -8.14 24.17 9.22
N VAL A 438 -8.57 23.52 8.14
CA VAL A 438 -9.87 23.76 7.50
C VAL A 438 -10.51 22.44 7.11
N SER A 439 -11.84 22.36 7.16
CA SER A 439 -12.57 21.16 6.70
C SER A 439 -13.65 21.55 5.70
N LYS A 440 -13.86 20.70 4.71
CA LYS A 440 -14.96 20.81 3.74
C LYS A 440 -15.62 19.46 3.54
N THR A 441 -16.89 19.49 3.22
CA THR A 441 -17.68 18.29 2.94
C THR A 441 -18.06 18.27 1.47
N TYR A 442 -17.95 17.10 0.86
CA TYR A 442 -18.21 16.84 -0.55
C TYR A 442 -19.22 15.71 -0.68
N THR A 443 -20.08 15.79 -1.68
CA THR A 443 -21.03 14.71 -2.01
C THR A 443 -20.61 14.10 -3.33
N ILE A 444 -20.21 12.83 -3.29
CA ILE A 444 -19.81 12.05 -4.46
C ILE A 444 -21.01 11.23 -4.91
N LYS A 445 -21.41 11.37 -6.18
CA LYS A 445 -22.56 10.65 -6.72
C LYS A 445 -22.22 9.18 -6.98
N ALA A 446 -23.24 8.33 -6.92
CA ALA A 446 -23.08 6.92 -7.27
C ALA A 446 -22.57 6.77 -8.72
N GLY A 447 -21.60 5.88 -8.91
CA GLY A 447 -20.97 5.59 -10.20
C GLY A 447 -20.10 6.72 -10.75
N THR A 448 -19.68 7.68 -9.93
CA THR A 448 -18.86 8.82 -10.38
C THR A 448 -17.52 8.90 -9.68
N THR A 449 -16.58 9.58 -10.36
CA THR A 449 -15.34 10.08 -9.80
C THR A 449 -15.37 11.60 -9.83
N GLN A 450 -14.98 12.23 -8.73
CA GLN A 450 -14.86 13.67 -8.65
C GLN A 450 -13.44 14.06 -8.24
N ASP A 451 -12.77 14.80 -9.13
CA ASP A 451 -11.56 15.53 -8.79
C ASP A 451 -11.91 16.78 -8.00
N ILE A 452 -11.24 16.96 -6.88
CA ILE A 452 -11.43 18.03 -5.91
C ILE A 452 -10.10 18.73 -5.75
N GLU A 453 -10.10 20.06 -5.91
CA GLU A 453 -9.03 20.89 -5.37
C GLU A 453 -9.12 20.80 -3.84
N PRO A 454 -8.09 20.26 -3.16
CA PRO A 454 -8.16 20.06 -1.72
C PRO A 454 -8.36 21.38 -0.97
N PRO A 455 -9.04 21.37 0.19
CA PRO A 455 -9.07 22.55 1.02
C PRO A 455 -7.65 22.92 1.45
N VAL A 456 -7.31 24.20 1.39
CA VAL A 456 -5.98 24.71 1.77
C VAL A 456 -6.07 25.40 3.14
N PRO A 457 -5.16 25.13 4.08
CA PRO A 457 -5.15 25.76 5.40
C PRO A 457 -5.07 27.29 5.33
N GLY A 458 -5.80 27.97 6.22
CA GLY A 458 -5.78 29.43 6.29
C GLY A 458 -4.40 29.93 6.69
N GLY A 459 -3.76 30.74 5.84
CA GLY A 459 -2.41 31.24 6.10
C GLY A 459 -1.33 30.15 6.08
N LEU A 460 -1.49 29.13 5.23
CA LEU A 460 -0.57 28.01 5.06
C LEU A 460 0.91 28.46 5.02
N LYS A 461 1.74 27.78 5.82
CA LYS A 461 3.20 27.80 5.74
C LYS A 461 3.75 26.37 5.75
N GLY A 462 4.67 26.07 4.86
CA GLY A 462 5.17 24.71 4.64
C GLY A 462 4.14 23.80 3.95
N THR A 463 4.27 22.50 4.16
CA THR A 463 3.36 21.46 3.65
C THR A 463 2.22 21.17 4.64
N TYR A 464 1.10 20.65 4.17
CA TYR A 464 -0.02 20.23 5.02
C TYR A 464 -0.48 18.80 4.69
N ALA A 465 -1.15 18.16 5.63
CA ALA A 465 -1.77 16.86 5.43
C ALA A 465 -3.27 16.98 5.16
N LEU A 466 -3.82 16.00 4.44
CA LEU A 466 -5.24 15.80 4.23
C LEU A 466 -5.69 14.54 4.96
N THR A 467 -6.80 14.63 5.69
CA THR A 467 -7.55 13.49 6.22
C THR A 467 -8.90 13.41 5.52
N VAL A 468 -9.22 12.24 4.98
CA VAL A 468 -10.43 11.95 4.21
C VAL A 468 -11.29 10.98 5.00
N GLU A 469 -12.51 11.39 5.36
CA GLU A 469 -13.43 10.62 6.22
C GLU A 469 -14.78 10.45 5.51
N PRO A 470 -15.17 9.22 5.11
CA PRO A 470 -16.53 8.93 4.71
C PRO A 470 -17.49 9.14 5.88
N VAL A 471 -18.49 10.00 5.70
CA VAL A 471 -19.47 10.38 6.74
C VAL A 471 -20.73 9.53 6.63
N SER A 472 -21.17 9.25 5.40
CA SER A 472 -22.36 8.45 5.12
C SER A 472 -22.35 7.96 3.68
N GLY A 473 -23.19 6.96 3.39
CA GLY A 473 -23.38 6.41 2.04
C GLY A 473 -22.58 5.14 1.79
N GLY A 474 -22.21 4.92 0.52
CA GLY A 474 -21.43 3.74 0.10
C GLY A 474 -19.93 3.88 0.32
N PRO A 475 -19.17 2.79 0.09
CA PRO A 475 -17.70 2.83 0.11
C PRO A 475 -17.15 3.86 -0.88
N VAL A 476 -16.14 4.61 -0.43
CA VAL A 476 -15.40 5.60 -1.24
C VAL A 476 -13.99 5.11 -1.43
N TYR A 477 -13.47 5.27 -2.64
CA TYR A 477 -12.08 5.03 -3.01
C TYR A 477 -11.43 6.36 -3.35
N GLY A 478 -10.19 6.56 -2.95
CA GLY A 478 -9.49 7.83 -3.11
C GLY A 478 -8.11 7.66 -3.72
N ALA A 479 -7.66 8.70 -4.42
CA ALA A 479 -6.26 8.89 -4.76
C ALA A 479 -5.91 10.38 -4.68
N ARG A 480 -4.65 10.68 -4.36
CA ARG A 480 -4.08 12.01 -4.52
C ARG A 480 -3.09 11.99 -5.69
N THR A 481 -3.32 12.88 -6.65
CA THR A 481 -2.31 13.25 -7.64
C THR A 481 -1.47 14.39 -7.08
N LEU A 482 -0.16 14.23 -7.07
CA LEU A 482 0.80 15.33 -6.86
C LEU A 482 1.45 15.63 -8.20
N ALA A 483 1.50 16.90 -8.59
CA ALA A 483 2.08 17.35 -9.85
C ALA A 483 3.05 18.51 -9.63
N ALA A 484 4.19 18.41 -10.29
CA ALA A 484 5.19 19.45 -10.41
C ALA A 484 5.37 19.83 -11.89
N ASN A 485 5.85 21.05 -12.14
CA ASN A 485 6.25 21.45 -13.50
C ASN A 485 7.77 21.53 -13.56
N GLU A 486 8.39 20.49 -14.10
CA GLU A 486 9.84 20.35 -14.17
C GLU A 486 10.29 20.65 -15.61
N GLY A 487 10.77 21.88 -15.90
CA GLY A 487 11.24 22.21 -17.25
C GLY A 487 10.19 22.07 -18.37
N GLY A 488 8.90 22.15 -18.02
CA GLY A 488 7.76 21.94 -18.92
C GLY A 488 7.39 20.47 -19.14
N VAL A 489 7.98 19.55 -18.39
CA VAL A 489 7.52 18.17 -18.21
C VAL A 489 6.41 18.16 -17.15
N PRO A 490 5.25 17.52 -17.41
CA PRO A 490 4.15 17.44 -16.46
C PRO A 490 4.39 16.33 -15.42
N ALA A 491 5.50 16.42 -14.68
CA ALA A 491 5.91 15.46 -13.66
C ALA A 491 4.79 15.24 -12.64
N PHE A 492 4.51 13.98 -12.32
CA PHE A 492 3.43 13.62 -11.42
C PHE A 492 3.54 12.20 -10.87
N THR A 493 2.89 12.00 -9.74
CA THR A 493 2.67 10.70 -9.10
C THR A 493 1.22 10.62 -8.62
N VAL A 494 0.66 9.42 -8.55
CA VAL A 494 -0.71 9.17 -8.08
C VAL A 494 -0.67 8.17 -6.93
N GLN A 495 -1.06 8.62 -5.73
CA GLN A 495 -1.02 7.81 -4.52
C GLN A 495 -2.44 7.44 -4.09
N THR A 496 -2.74 6.15 -4.02
CA THR A 496 -4.05 5.69 -3.53
C THR A 496 -4.21 5.95 -2.04
N LEU A 497 -5.47 6.11 -1.59
CA LEU A 497 -5.82 6.47 -0.21
C LEU A 497 -6.71 5.38 0.41
N PRO A 498 -6.16 4.17 0.68
CA PRO A 498 -6.87 3.17 1.47
C PRO A 498 -6.97 3.63 2.93
N ASP A 499 -7.79 2.91 3.70
CA ASP A 499 -7.88 3.10 5.16
C ASP A 499 -6.48 3.18 5.82
N ASP A 500 -6.26 4.23 6.61
CA ASP A 500 -4.98 4.52 7.26
C ASP A 500 -4.69 3.64 8.49
N ARG A 501 -5.58 2.67 8.77
CA ARG A 501 -5.49 1.73 9.89
C ARG A 501 -5.38 2.44 11.24
N GLY A 502 -6.00 3.61 11.38
CA GLY A 502 -5.99 4.36 12.64
C GLY A 502 -6.84 3.76 13.75
N THR A 503 -7.77 2.88 13.40
CA THR A 503 -8.56 2.11 14.37
C THR A 503 -8.57 0.64 14.00
N VAL A 504 -8.78 -0.21 15.00
CA VAL A 504 -8.91 -1.66 14.84
C VAL A 504 -10.18 -2.14 15.54
N ALA A 505 -10.84 -3.13 14.94
CA ALA A 505 -11.94 -3.83 15.57
C ALA A 505 -11.39 -4.73 16.68
N VAL A 506 -11.80 -4.48 17.93
CA VAL A 506 -11.46 -5.34 19.06
C VAL A 506 -12.70 -6.17 19.43
N PRO A 507 -12.66 -7.50 19.24
CA PRO A 507 -13.77 -8.36 19.63
C PRO A 507 -13.95 -8.32 21.15
N GLU A 508 -15.19 -8.44 21.61
CA GLU A 508 -15.45 -8.71 23.02
C GLU A 508 -14.94 -10.13 23.33
N ALA A 509 -14.00 -10.23 24.26
CA ALA A 509 -13.49 -11.50 24.77
C ALA A 509 -14.07 -11.74 26.15
N GLU A 510 -14.70 -12.90 26.34
CA GLU A 510 -15.18 -13.38 27.64
C GLU A 510 -14.34 -14.59 28.08
N GLU A 511 -14.04 -14.68 29.37
CA GLU A 511 -13.33 -15.81 29.94
C GLU A 511 -14.30 -17.00 30.08
N ASP A 512 -14.12 -18.02 29.24
CA ASP A 512 -14.88 -19.28 29.33
C ASP A 512 -14.03 -20.37 30.01
N LEU A 513 -14.24 -20.52 31.32
CA LEU A 513 -13.57 -21.54 32.14
C LEU A 513 -14.07 -22.97 31.86
N SER A 514 -15.15 -23.16 31.10
CA SER A 514 -15.64 -24.50 30.73
C SER A 514 -14.72 -25.21 29.73
N VAL A 515 -13.91 -24.46 28.98
CA VAL A 515 -12.91 -24.99 28.04
C VAL A 515 -11.81 -25.79 28.76
N LEU A 516 -11.54 -25.47 30.04
CA LEU A 516 -10.57 -26.18 30.88
C LEU A 516 -11.13 -27.48 31.50
N GLN A 517 -12.42 -27.77 31.33
CA GLN A 517 -13.09 -28.92 31.94
C GLN A 517 -13.34 -30.09 30.96
N LYS A 518 -12.68 -30.11 29.79
CA LYS A 518 -12.79 -31.20 28.79
C LYS A 518 -11.70 -32.25 28.89
#